data_AF-A0ABD3VMJ2-F1
#
_entry.id   AF-A0ABD3VMJ2-F1
#
_cell.length_a   1.000
_cell.length_b   1.000
_cell.length_c   1.000
_cell.angle_alpha   90.00
_cell.angle_beta   90.00
_cell.angle_gamma   90.00
#
_symmetry.space_group_name_H-M   'P 1'
#
loop_
_entity.id
_entity.type
_entity.pdbx_description
1 polymer ?
#
loop_
_entity_poly.entity_id
_entity_poly.type
_entity_poly.pdbx_seq_one_letter_code
_entity_poly.pdbx_strand_id
1 'polypeptide(L)'
;MAIPKIEERLNDLITNKFCSNEEVFDWIEEEVDELTIKQEYFIRALMTAVCKSAVIVSSNNLMKVDKSQIQRRVNLLEKYLDHQANFELQALFALQALVHKMEHPPGVLRELFDILYDEDIISEDVFIQWEKSEDPQEQEGKGVAMKQVVQFFTWLKEAEDDAES
;
A
#
# COMPACT_ATOMS: atom_id res chain seq x y z
N MET A 1 -4.87 18.18 -11.56
CA MET A 1 -5.80 17.22 -12.22
C MET A 1 -6.84 16.72 -11.20
N ALA A 2 -8.03 16.24 -11.60
CA ALA A 2 -8.99 15.68 -10.61
C ALA A 2 -8.59 14.26 -10.16
N ILE A 3 -8.85 13.91 -8.90
CA ILE A 3 -8.33 12.67 -8.27
C ILE A 3 -8.72 11.38 -8.99
N PRO A 4 -9.97 11.17 -9.43
CA PRO A 4 -10.32 9.95 -10.16
C PRO A 4 -9.52 9.77 -11.46
N LYS A 5 -9.16 10.88 -12.11
CA LYS A 5 -8.33 10.85 -13.32
C LYS A 5 -6.88 10.51 -13.01
N ILE A 6 -6.37 10.98 -11.86
CA ILE A 6 -5.02 10.62 -11.38
C ILE A 6 -4.97 9.12 -11.09
N GLU A 7 -5.96 8.58 -10.37
CA GLU A 7 -6.04 7.15 -10.07
C GLU A 7 -6.13 6.30 -11.34
N GLU A 8 -7.00 6.67 -12.28
CA GLU A 8 -7.12 5.99 -13.58
C GLU A 8 -5.79 6.01 -14.33
N ARG A 9 -5.10 7.15 -14.33
CA ARG A 9 -3.86 7.31 -15.07
C ARG A 9 -2.69 6.57 -14.44
N LEU A 10 -2.55 6.58 -13.12
CA LEU A 10 -1.56 5.79 -12.39
C LEU A 10 -1.76 4.29 -12.66
N ASN A 11 -3.00 3.82 -12.60
CA ASN A 11 -3.31 2.43 -12.93
C ASN A 11 -2.91 2.07 -14.37
N ASP A 12 -3.23 2.93 -15.34
CA ASP A 12 -2.86 2.72 -16.75
C ASP A 12 -1.33 2.65 -16.95
N LEU A 13 -0.59 3.61 -16.39
CA LEU A 13 0.87 3.66 -16.50
C LEU A 13 1.54 2.44 -15.85
N ILE A 14 1.10 2.07 -14.64
CA ILE A 14 1.74 1.02 -13.86
C ILE A 14 1.33 -0.37 -14.36
N THR A 15 0.04 -0.61 -14.61
CA THR A 15 -0.49 -1.96 -14.87
C THR A 15 -0.57 -2.29 -16.36
N ASN A 16 -1.02 -1.35 -17.20
CA ASN A 16 -1.26 -1.64 -18.62
C ASN A 16 -0.04 -1.35 -19.49
N LYS A 17 0.62 -0.21 -19.23
CA LYS A 17 1.77 0.25 -20.01
C LYS A 17 3.11 -0.23 -19.48
N PHE A 18 3.14 -0.70 -18.23
CA PHE A 18 4.35 -1.16 -17.56
C PHE A 18 5.47 -0.10 -17.56
N CYS A 19 5.11 1.18 -17.44
CA CYS A 19 6.05 2.29 -17.42
C CYS A 19 7.05 2.13 -16.27
N SER A 20 8.31 2.52 -16.49
CA SER A 20 9.36 2.56 -15.47
C SER A 20 9.05 3.58 -14.37
N ASN A 21 9.84 3.62 -13.29
CA ASN A 21 9.65 4.66 -12.26
C ASN A 21 9.96 6.05 -12.81
N GLU A 22 10.96 6.19 -13.69
CA GLU A 22 11.31 7.46 -14.34
C GLU A 22 10.13 8.01 -15.15
N GLU A 23 9.52 7.19 -16.01
CA GLU A 23 8.35 7.59 -16.80
C GLU A 23 7.13 7.96 -15.94
N VAL A 24 6.97 7.33 -14.77
CA VAL A 24 5.90 7.66 -13.83
C VAL A 24 6.22 8.96 -13.09
N PHE A 25 7.48 9.19 -12.70
CA PHE A 25 7.92 10.44 -12.09
C PHE A 25 7.71 11.61 -13.04
N ASP A 26 8.20 11.50 -14.29
CA ASP A 26 8.04 12.53 -15.32
C ASP A 26 6.57 12.91 -15.48
N TRP A 27 5.68 11.90 -15.59
CA TRP A 27 4.26 12.17 -15.70
C TRP A 27 3.67 12.86 -14.46
N ILE A 28 4.05 12.45 -13.24
CA ILE A 28 3.54 13.09 -12.02
C ILE A 28 4.01 14.55 -11.94
N GLU A 29 5.28 14.81 -12.23
CA GLU A 29 5.87 16.16 -12.18
C GLU A 29 5.30 17.10 -13.26
N GLU A 30 4.94 16.57 -14.43
CA GLU A 30 4.34 17.36 -15.51
C GLU A 30 2.84 17.61 -15.32
N GLU A 31 2.08 16.63 -14.82
CA GLU A 31 0.61 16.62 -14.90
C GLU A 31 -0.11 16.79 -13.55
N VAL A 32 0.60 16.59 -12.43
CA VAL A 32 0.04 16.69 -11.07
C VAL A 32 0.68 17.86 -10.34
N ASP A 33 -0.14 18.82 -9.90
CA ASP A 33 0.37 19.97 -9.15
C ASP A 33 0.92 19.57 -7.77
N GLU A 34 1.95 20.28 -7.31
CA GLU A 34 2.65 19.98 -6.05
C GLU A 34 1.72 19.93 -4.82
N LEU A 35 0.64 20.73 -4.83
CA LEU A 35 -0.34 20.74 -3.75
C LEU A 35 -1.13 19.42 -3.71
N THR A 36 -1.44 18.86 -4.87
CA THR A 36 -2.14 17.57 -5.01
C THR A 36 -1.24 16.39 -4.61
N ILE A 37 0.05 16.44 -4.93
CA ILE A 37 1.02 15.39 -4.56
C ILE A 37 1.12 15.24 -3.04
N LYS A 38 1.00 16.33 -2.28
CA LYS A 38 1.09 16.34 -0.81
C LYS A 38 -0.21 15.97 -0.09
N GLN A 39 -1.15 15.34 -0.78
CA GLN A 39 -2.47 15.06 -0.25
C GLN A 39 -2.69 13.58 -0.06
N GLU A 40 -3.40 13.24 1.00
CA GLU A 40 -3.69 11.87 1.41
C GLU A 40 -4.30 11.04 0.27
N TYR A 41 -5.21 11.63 -0.50
CA TYR A 41 -5.85 10.95 -1.62
C TYR A 41 -4.90 10.59 -2.76
N PHE A 42 -3.81 11.34 -2.96
CA PHE A 42 -2.80 11.03 -3.97
C PHE A 42 -2.01 9.80 -3.54
N ILE A 43 -1.59 9.77 -2.26
CA ILE A 43 -0.93 8.62 -1.65
C ILE A 43 -1.80 7.36 -1.76
N ARG A 44 -3.10 7.50 -1.45
CA ARG A 44 -4.05 6.38 -1.60
C ARG A 44 -4.13 5.88 -3.04
N ALA A 45 -4.17 6.78 -4.03
CA ALA A 45 -4.24 6.42 -5.44
C ALA A 45 -2.96 5.71 -5.91
N LEU A 46 -1.79 6.23 -5.55
CA LEU A 46 -0.48 5.64 -5.87
C LEU A 46 -0.34 4.24 -5.26
N MET A 47 -0.59 4.13 -3.95
CA MET A 47 -0.50 2.87 -3.22
C MET A 47 -1.43 1.80 -3.80
N THR A 48 -2.67 2.21 -4.11
CA THR A 48 -3.66 1.32 -4.74
C THR A 48 -3.16 0.82 -6.09
N ALA A 49 -2.64 1.70 -6.95
CA ALA A 49 -2.17 1.32 -8.29
C ALA A 49 -0.97 0.36 -8.22
N VAL A 50 0.00 0.62 -7.34
CA VAL A 50 1.17 -0.26 -7.14
C VAL A 50 0.73 -1.63 -6.61
N CYS A 51 0.00 -1.69 -5.50
CA CYS A 51 -0.40 -2.96 -4.89
C CYS A 51 -1.32 -3.76 -5.80
N LYS A 52 -2.25 -3.10 -6.50
CA LYS A 52 -3.14 -3.77 -7.46
C LYS A 52 -2.36 -4.40 -8.62
N SER A 53 -1.31 -3.75 -9.11
CA SER A 53 -0.46 -4.30 -10.17
C SER A 53 0.33 -5.54 -9.74
N ALA A 54 0.56 -5.70 -8.43
CA ALA A 54 1.25 -6.84 -7.85
C ALA A 54 0.33 -8.05 -7.57
N VAL A 55 -0.99 -7.87 -7.52
CA VAL A 55 -1.92 -8.98 -7.28
C VAL A 55 -2.18 -9.74 -8.58
N ILE A 56 -1.72 -10.99 -8.62
CA ILE A 56 -1.88 -11.89 -9.77
C ILE A 56 -2.86 -13.02 -9.47
N VAL A 57 -3.58 -13.48 -10.50
CA VAL A 57 -4.43 -14.67 -10.40
C VAL A 57 -3.63 -15.88 -10.85
N SER A 58 -3.40 -16.81 -9.93
CA SER A 58 -2.68 -18.05 -10.21
C SER A 58 -3.57 -19.09 -10.92
N SER A 59 -2.96 -20.17 -11.43
CA SER A 59 -3.63 -21.18 -12.26
C SER A 59 -4.80 -21.90 -11.58
N ASN A 60 -4.87 -21.89 -10.25
CA ASN A 60 -5.98 -22.44 -9.47
C ASN A 60 -7.03 -21.37 -9.08
N ASN A 61 -7.03 -20.22 -9.76
CA ASN A 61 -7.93 -19.09 -9.52
C ASN A 61 -7.81 -18.46 -8.13
N LEU A 62 -6.67 -18.63 -7.46
CA LEU A 62 -6.34 -17.92 -6.22
C LEU A 62 -5.52 -16.68 -6.52
N MET A 63 -5.81 -15.59 -5.81
CA MET A 63 -5.01 -14.37 -5.85
C MET A 63 -3.74 -14.52 -5.01
N LYS A 64 -2.62 -14.01 -5.51
CA LYS A 64 -1.32 -14.00 -4.83
C LYS A 64 -0.59 -12.69 -5.11
N VAL A 65 0.40 -12.35 -4.29
CA VAL A 65 1.22 -11.16 -4.49
C VAL A 65 2.51 -11.53 -5.22
N ASP A 66 2.78 -10.87 -6.34
CA ASP A 66 4.10 -10.86 -6.97
C ASP A 66 4.97 -9.80 -6.29
N LYS A 67 5.76 -10.23 -5.29
CA LYS A 67 6.69 -9.35 -4.54
C LYS A 67 7.59 -8.53 -5.47
N SER A 68 7.99 -9.08 -6.62
CA SER A 68 8.89 -8.38 -7.54
C SER A 68 8.26 -7.13 -8.16
N GLN A 69 6.94 -7.05 -8.29
CA GLN A 69 6.26 -5.84 -8.77
C GLN A 69 6.34 -4.71 -7.76
N ILE A 70 6.21 -5.01 -6.47
CA ILE A 70 6.30 -3.99 -5.40
C ILE A 70 7.75 -3.53 -5.25
N GLN A 71 8.70 -4.47 -5.24
CA GLN A 71 10.14 -4.16 -5.16
C GLN A 71 10.60 -3.21 -6.28
N ARG A 72 10.07 -3.38 -7.50
CA ARG A 72 10.34 -2.45 -8.62
C ARG A 72 9.81 -1.04 -8.38
N ARG A 73 8.87 -0.85 -7.46
CA ARG A 73 8.20 0.42 -7.14
C ARG A 73 8.63 1.00 -5.80
N VAL A 74 9.60 0.43 -5.09
CA VAL A 74 10.11 0.95 -3.81
C VAL A 74 10.50 2.41 -3.92
N ASN A 75 11.43 2.75 -4.83
CA ASN A 75 11.87 4.14 -5.03
C ASN A 75 10.71 5.11 -5.36
N LEU A 76 9.68 4.62 -6.06
CA LEU A 76 8.49 5.41 -6.39
C LEU A 76 7.66 5.69 -5.13
N LEU A 77 7.43 4.67 -4.31
CA LEU A 77 6.70 4.80 -3.05
C LEU A 77 7.46 5.66 -2.04
N GLU A 78 8.76 5.38 -1.81
CA GLU A 78 9.62 6.17 -0.91
C GLU A 78 9.61 7.66 -1.26
N LYS A 79 9.70 8.00 -2.55
CA LYS A 79 9.70 9.39 -3.02
C LYS A 79 8.45 10.19 -2.61
N TYR A 80 7.29 9.54 -2.54
CA TYR A 80 6.02 10.21 -2.29
C TYR A 80 5.47 9.99 -0.87
N LEU A 81 5.82 8.89 -0.21
CA LEU A 81 5.52 8.68 1.21
C LEU A 81 6.48 9.47 2.10
N ASP A 82 7.75 9.62 1.67
CA ASP A 82 8.76 10.48 2.29
C ASP A 82 8.96 10.22 3.79
N HIS A 83 8.79 8.97 4.21
CA HIS A 83 8.80 8.52 5.60
C HIS A 83 7.88 9.34 6.54
N GLN A 84 6.82 9.94 5.98
CA GLN A 84 5.87 10.71 6.76
C GLN A 84 4.78 9.76 7.29
N ALA A 85 4.71 9.64 8.61
CA ALA A 85 3.80 8.69 9.28
C ALA A 85 2.33 8.84 8.83
N ASN A 86 1.88 10.07 8.53
CA ASN A 86 0.54 10.29 7.99
C ASN A 86 0.38 9.68 6.59
N PHE A 87 1.34 9.83 5.69
CA PHE A 87 1.27 9.27 4.33
C PHE A 87 1.39 7.75 4.33
N GLU A 88 2.29 7.19 5.14
CA GLU A 88 2.38 5.75 5.35
C GLU A 88 1.04 5.18 5.89
N LEU A 89 0.40 5.87 6.85
CA LEU A 89 -0.89 5.43 7.39
C LEU A 89 -1.99 5.47 6.31
N GLN A 90 -1.99 6.50 5.46
CA GLN A 90 -2.90 6.60 4.31
C GLN A 90 -2.66 5.49 3.29
N ALA A 91 -1.40 5.07 3.10
CA ALA A 91 -1.07 3.91 2.27
C ALA A 91 -1.66 2.60 2.85
N LEU A 92 -1.59 2.39 4.16
CA LEU A 92 -2.23 1.24 4.81
C LEU A 92 -3.77 1.26 4.70
N PHE A 93 -4.40 2.43 4.82
CA PHE A 93 -5.85 2.55 4.59
C PHE A 93 -6.24 2.25 3.13
N ALA A 94 -5.45 2.72 2.16
CA ALA A 94 -5.65 2.39 0.76
C ALA A 94 -5.55 0.89 0.51
N LEU A 95 -4.55 0.24 1.12
CA LEU A 95 -4.34 -1.20 1.03
C LEU A 95 -5.50 -2.00 1.63
N GLN A 96 -5.99 -1.60 2.81
CA GLN A 96 -7.18 -2.18 3.42
C GLN A 96 -8.40 -2.07 2.49
N ALA A 97 -8.66 -0.89 1.93
CA ALA A 97 -9.77 -0.66 1.03
C ALA A 97 -9.65 -1.49 -0.27
N LEU A 98 -8.44 -1.62 -0.82
CA LEU A 98 -8.16 -2.45 -2.00
C LEU A 98 -8.47 -3.92 -1.74
N VAL A 99 -7.94 -4.48 -0.66
CA VAL A 99 -8.18 -5.89 -0.29
C VAL A 99 -9.65 -6.13 0.04
N HIS A 100 -10.33 -5.15 0.66
CA HIS A 100 -11.76 -5.24 0.90
C HIS A 100 -12.56 -5.32 -0.41
N LYS A 101 -12.23 -4.48 -1.40
CA LYS A 101 -12.84 -4.52 -2.74
C LYS A 101 -12.59 -5.83 -3.48
N MET A 102 -11.50 -6.54 -3.15
CA MET A 102 -11.19 -7.89 -3.67
C MET A 102 -11.89 -9.01 -2.88
N GLU A 103 -12.74 -8.67 -1.91
CA GLU A 103 -13.43 -9.62 -1.03
C GLU A 103 -12.49 -10.43 -0.13
N HIS A 104 -11.39 -9.81 0.32
CA HIS A 104 -10.47 -10.39 1.31
C HIS A 104 -9.85 -11.74 0.87
N PRO A 105 -9.16 -11.79 -0.30
CA PRO A 105 -8.50 -13.00 -0.75
C PRO A 105 -7.49 -13.50 0.30
N PRO A 106 -7.50 -14.81 0.63
CA PRO A 106 -6.67 -15.34 1.71
C PRO A 106 -5.18 -15.07 1.51
N GLY A 107 -4.54 -14.47 2.52
CA GLY A 107 -3.08 -14.29 2.57
C GLY A 107 -2.55 -13.06 1.84
N VAL A 108 -3.33 -12.45 0.94
CA VAL A 108 -2.88 -11.30 0.14
C VAL A 108 -2.52 -10.10 1.01
N LEU A 109 -3.36 -9.73 1.98
CA LEU A 109 -3.04 -8.60 2.86
C LEU A 109 -1.81 -8.86 3.72
N ARG A 110 -1.66 -10.09 4.19
CA ARG A 110 -0.51 -10.52 4.99
C ARG A 110 0.78 -10.40 4.20
N GLU A 111 0.81 -10.95 2.99
CA GLU A 111 1.96 -10.85 2.09
C GLU A 111 2.30 -9.40 1.76
N LEU A 112 1.29 -8.54 1.53
CA LEU A 112 1.51 -7.10 1.29
C LEU A 112 2.12 -6.41 2.51
N PHE A 113 1.64 -6.70 3.72
CA PHE A 113 2.22 -6.14 4.96
C PHE A 113 3.68 -6.58 5.13
N ASP A 114 3.97 -7.87 4.96
CA ASP A 114 5.34 -8.40 5.07
C ASP A 114 6.29 -7.68 4.08
N ILE A 115 5.86 -7.49 2.83
CA ILE A 115 6.68 -6.81 1.81
C ILE A 115 6.91 -5.33 2.15
N LEU A 116 5.87 -4.62 2.59
CA LEU A 116 5.98 -3.19 2.89
C LEU A 116 6.85 -2.91 4.12
N TYR A 117 6.84 -3.85 5.07
CA TYR A 117 7.76 -3.82 6.22
C TYR A 117 9.19 -4.16 5.78
N ASP A 118 9.39 -5.27 5.06
CA ASP A 118 10.72 -5.75 4.61
C ASP A 118 11.48 -4.72 3.76
N GLU A 119 10.75 -3.92 2.97
CA GLU A 119 11.32 -2.92 2.05
C GLU A 119 11.34 -1.50 2.66
N ASP A 120 11.14 -1.35 3.98
CA ASP A 120 11.17 -0.07 4.72
C ASP A 120 10.21 1.00 4.17
N ILE A 121 9.12 0.58 3.51
CA ILE A 121 8.12 1.50 2.94
C ILE A 121 7.18 2.03 4.02
N ILE A 122 6.83 1.18 5.00
CA ILE A 122 5.94 1.50 6.11
C ILE A 122 6.66 1.15 7.41
N SER A 123 6.76 2.15 8.29
CA SER A 123 7.36 1.99 9.61
C SER A 123 6.49 1.14 10.54
N GLU A 124 7.15 0.48 11.49
CA GLU A 124 6.51 -0.32 12.54
C GLU A 124 5.45 0.47 13.31
N ASP A 125 5.80 1.70 13.73
CA ASP A 125 4.90 2.60 14.44
C ASP A 125 3.61 2.86 13.66
N VAL A 126 3.68 2.94 12.33
CA VAL A 126 2.52 3.18 11.48
C VAL A 126 1.65 1.94 11.33
N PHE A 127 2.24 0.74 11.29
CA PHE A 127 1.47 -0.50 11.39
C PHE A 127 0.70 -0.56 12.72
N ILE A 128 1.33 -0.19 13.83
CA ILE A 128 0.70 -0.15 15.16
C ILE A 128 -0.40 0.93 15.20
N GLN A 129 -0.19 2.10 14.60
CA GLN A 129 -1.21 3.14 14.49
C GLN A 129 -2.41 2.66 13.67
N TRP A 130 -2.15 1.97 12.55
CA TRP A 130 -3.22 1.33 11.79
C TRP A 130 -3.93 0.28 12.64
N GLU A 131 -3.23 -0.60 13.37
CA GLU A 131 -3.85 -1.62 14.24
C GLU A 131 -4.84 -0.99 15.25
N LYS A 132 -4.42 0.11 15.88
CA LYS A 132 -5.15 0.81 16.94
C LYS A 132 -6.17 1.83 16.44
N SER A 133 -6.21 2.11 15.14
CA SER A 133 -7.05 3.20 14.60
C SER A 133 -8.54 2.88 14.71
N GLU A 134 -9.25 3.76 15.43
CA GLU A 134 -10.71 3.75 15.62
C GLU A 134 -11.43 4.79 14.73
N ASP A 135 -10.76 5.33 13.69
CA ASP A 135 -11.39 6.30 12.79
C ASP A 135 -12.65 5.68 12.15
N PRO A 136 -13.86 6.25 12.34
CA PRO A 136 -15.09 5.72 11.80
C PRO A 136 -15.09 5.57 10.26
N GLN A 137 -14.32 6.40 9.55
CA GLN A 137 -14.23 6.36 8.09
C GLN A 137 -13.39 5.17 7.59
N GLU A 138 -12.55 4.61 8.45
CA GLU A 138 -11.56 3.58 8.09
C GLU A 138 -11.91 2.21 8.69
N GLN A 139 -13.13 2.02 9.19
CA GLN A 139 -13.57 0.73 9.76
C GLN A 139 -14.07 -0.27 8.71
N GLU A 140 -14.40 0.20 7.51
CA GLU A 140 -14.89 -0.67 6.43
C GLU A 140 -13.81 -1.67 6.01
N GLY A 141 -14.13 -2.97 6.04
CA GLY A 141 -13.18 -4.05 5.77
C GLY A 141 -12.17 -4.33 6.89
N LYS A 142 -11.99 -3.44 7.86
CA LYS A 142 -10.96 -3.53 8.90
C LYS A 142 -11.03 -4.79 9.75
N GLY A 143 -12.23 -5.18 10.19
CA GLY A 143 -12.39 -6.35 11.04
C GLY A 143 -11.94 -7.67 10.39
N VAL A 144 -12.10 -7.81 9.07
CA VAL A 144 -11.61 -8.98 8.33
C VAL A 144 -10.13 -8.85 8.04
N ALA A 145 -9.67 -7.64 7.66
CA ALA A 145 -8.26 -7.33 7.47
C ALA A 145 -7.43 -7.70 8.72
N MET A 146 -7.86 -7.24 9.90
CA MET A 146 -7.25 -7.55 11.20
C MET A 146 -7.07 -9.05 11.43
N LYS A 147 -8.08 -9.86 11.09
CA LYS A 147 -8.01 -11.32 11.24
C LYS A 147 -6.94 -11.96 10.34
N GLN A 148 -6.69 -11.39 9.15
CA GLN A 148 -5.66 -11.90 8.24
C GLN A 148 -4.24 -11.60 8.72
N VAL A 149 -4.05 -10.46 9.40
CA VAL A 149 -2.72 -9.95 9.79
C VAL A 149 -2.38 -10.17 11.27
N VAL A 150 -3.20 -10.92 12.03
CA VAL A 150 -2.90 -11.22 13.46
C VAL A 150 -1.47 -11.72 13.65
N GLN A 151 -1.04 -12.68 12.82
CA GLN A 151 0.30 -13.26 12.94
C GLN A 151 1.43 -12.25 12.62
N PHE A 152 1.16 -11.22 11.81
CA PHE A 152 2.14 -10.17 11.52
C PHE A 152 2.36 -9.33 12.76
N PHE A 153 1.28 -8.91 13.43
CA PHE A 153 1.37 -8.13 14.66
C PHE A 153 1.88 -8.92 15.87
N THR A 154 1.59 -10.23 15.94
CA THR A 154 2.23 -11.09 16.95
C THR A 154 3.74 -11.08 16.78
N TRP A 155 4.22 -11.28 15.55
CA TRP A 155 5.65 -11.25 15.26
C TRP A 155 6.30 -9.89 15.54
N LEU A 156 5.66 -8.77 15.14
CA LEU A 156 6.18 -7.42 15.43
C LEU A 156 6.41 -7.21 16.92
N LYS A 157 5.45 -7.59 17.76
CA LYS A 157 5.52 -7.43 19.22
C LYS A 157 6.58 -8.33 19.86
N GLU A 158 6.73 -9.55 19.36
CA GLU A 158 7.79 -10.46 19.83
C GLU A 158 9.20 -9.93 19.50
N ALA A 159 9.37 -9.29 18.34
CA ALA A 159 10.63 -8.67 17.94
C ALA A 159 10.99 -7.45 18.80
N GLU A 160 9.99 -6.65 19.21
CA GLU A 160 10.15 -5.52 20.12
C GLU A 160 10.64 -5.99 21.51
N ASP A 161 9.98 -6.99 22.10
CA ASP A 161 10.32 -7.54 23.42
C ASP A 161 11.74 -8.15 23.47
N ASP A 162 12.19 -8.80 22.39
CA ASP A 162 13.53 -9.38 22.27
C ASP A 162 14.63 -8.30 22.10
N ALA A 163 14.31 -7.14 21.51
CA ALA A 163 15.26 -6.06 21.29
C ALA A 163 15.54 -5.22 22.56
N GLU A 164 14.60 -5.17 23.51
CA GLU A 164 14.75 -4.49 24.81
C GLU A 164 15.40 -5.34 25.91
N SER A 165 15.68 -6.63 25.64
CA SER A 165 16.15 -7.62 26.62
C SER A 165 17.68 -7.80 26.70
#